data_AF-A0A661SHG3-F1
#
_entry.id   AF-A0A661SHG3-F1
#
_cell.length_a   1.000
_cell.length_b   1.000
_cell.length_c   1.000
_cell.angle_alpha   90.00
_cell.angle_beta   90.00
_cell.angle_gamma   90.00
#
_symmetry.space_group_name_H-M   'P 1'
#
loop_
_entity.id
_entity.type
_entity.pdbx_description
1 polymer ?
#
loop_
_entity_poly.entity_id
_entity_poly.type
_entity_poly.pdbx_seq_one_letter_code
_entity_poly.pdbx_strand_id
1 'polypeptide(L)'
;MRIVGIGRKPVRLLREGRFTEIDVDNIAEELEAMGRSEKRELVSCLTTLLVHLLKWKYQAVRRSRSWENTILTQRIDIEELLEDSPSLYYEIEKRIKRAYKKARLKA
;
A
#
# COMPACT_ATOMS: atom_id res chain seq x y z
N MET A 1 -1.45 15.65 -8.50
CA MET A 1 -2.11 14.91 -9.60
C MET A 1 -2.91 13.78 -8.98
N ARG A 2 -4.25 13.84 -9.08
CA ARG A 2 -5.29 12.88 -8.62
C ARG A 2 -5.09 12.18 -7.25
N ILE A 3 -5.66 12.80 -6.21
CA ILE A 3 -6.27 12.08 -5.09
C ILE A 3 -7.48 11.33 -5.67
N VAL A 4 -7.30 10.05 -6.03
CA VAL A 4 -8.38 9.21 -6.53
C VAL A 4 -9.16 8.67 -5.33
N GLY A 5 -10.37 9.21 -5.15
CA GLY A 5 -11.50 8.42 -4.68
C GLY A 5 -11.65 8.21 -3.17
N ILE A 6 -11.66 9.27 -2.35
CA ILE A 6 -12.40 9.20 -1.08
C ILE A 6 -13.89 9.22 -1.44
N GLY A 7 -14.64 8.20 -1.04
CA GLY A 7 -16.10 8.15 -1.13
C GLY A 7 -16.71 9.45 -0.60
N ARG A 8 -17.13 10.33 -1.51
CA ARG A 8 -17.57 11.69 -1.15
C ARG A 8 -18.96 11.72 -0.49
N LYS A 9 -19.71 10.62 -0.52
CA LYS A 9 -21.08 10.58 0.01
C LYS A 9 -21.14 10.36 1.52
N PRO A 10 -20.45 9.35 2.11
CA PRO A 10 -20.60 9.07 3.54
C PRO A 10 -19.92 10.11 4.43
N VAL A 11 -18.73 10.58 4.04
CA VAL A 11 -17.97 11.62 4.75
C VAL A 11 -18.73 12.96 4.78
N ARG A 12 -19.49 13.26 3.72
CA ARG A 12 -20.29 14.49 3.64
C ARG A 12 -21.51 14.44 4.57
N LEU A 13 -22.22 13.31 4.64
CA LEU A 13 -23.35 13.12 5.56
C LEU A 13 -22.90 13.11 7.04
N LEU A 14 -21.74 12.52 7.33
CA LEU A 14 -21.11 12.58 8.66
C LEU A 14 -20.76 14.02 9.07
N ARG A 15 -20.19 14.81 8.15
CA ARG A 15 -19.85 16.23 8.40
C ARG A 15 -21.08 17.14 8.49
N GLU A 16 -22.17 16.77 7.83
CA GLU A 16 -23.47 17.48 7.87
C GLU A 16 -24.35 17.07 9.07
N GLY A 17 -23.91 16.11 9.90
CA GLY A 17 -24.65 15.65 11.08
C GLY A 17 -25.96 14.91 10.75
N ARG A 18 -26.13 14.43 9.52
CA ARG A 18 -27.36 13.80 9.02
C ARG A 18 -27.38 12.30 9.34
N PHE A 19 -27.30 11.96 10.62
CA PHE A 19 -27.13 10.58 11.10
C PHE A 19 -28.26 9.62 10.72
N THR A 20 -29.47 10.12 10.45
CA THR A 20 -30.63 9.31 10.03
C THR A 20 -30.55 8.82 8.60
N GLU A 21 -29.66 9.40 7.78
CA GLU A 21 -29.44 9.02 6.38
C GLU A 21 -28.12 8.27 6.19
N ILE A 22 -27.41 7.99 7.28
CA ILE A 22 -26.16 7.27 7.28
C ILE A 22 -26.45 5.77 7.32
N ASP A 23 -26.08 5.09 6.24
CA ASP A 23 -25.98 3.63 6.21
C ASP A 23 -24.69 3.22 6.93
N VAL A 24 -24.82 2.94 8.23
CA VAL A 24 -23.70 2.61 9.13
C VAL A 24 -23.01 1.31 8.69
N ASP A 25 -23.77 0.34 8.18
CA ASP A 25 -23.23 -0.94 7.73
C ASP A 25 -22.35 -0.75 6.48
N ASN A 26 -22.81 0.05 5.51
CA ASN A 26 -22.03 0.37 4.32
C ASN A 26 -20.74 1.16 4.65
N ILE A 27 -20.78 2.06 5.65
CA ILE A 27 -19.57 2.77 6.10
C ILE A 27 -18.58 1.83 6.78
N ALA A 28 -19.06 0.94 7.66
CA ALA A 28 -18.20 -0.04 8.31
C ALA A 28 -17.54 -0.97 7.27
N GLU A 29 -18.31 -1.44 6.28
CA GLU A 29 -17.77 -2.25 5.18
C GLU A 29 -16.73 -1.49 4.35
N GLU A 30 -16.98 -0.21 4.03
CA GLU A 30 -16.05 0.64 3.28
C GLU A 30 -14.74 0.86 4.08
N LEU A 31 -14.83 1.15 5.37
CA LEU A 31 -13.67 1.30 6.25
C LEU A 31 -12.84 0.00 6.36
N GLU A 32 -13.51 -1.14 6.51
CA GLU A 32 -12.82 -2.43 6.50
C GLU A 32 -12.19 -2.73 5.14
N ALA A 33 -12.87 -2.37 4.04
CA ALA A 33 -12.36 -2.55 2.69
C ALA A 33 -11.12 -1.67 2.46
N MET A 34 -11.12 -0.42 2.93
CA MET A 34 -9.98 0.49 2.92
C MET A 34 -8.80 -0.11 3.69
N GLY A 35 -9.03 -0.58 4.92
CA GLY A 35 -7.98 -1.24 5.69
C GLY A 35 -7.43 -2.49 4.97
N ARG A 36 -8.27 -3.26 4.27
CA ARG A 36 -7.83 -4.40 3.46
C ARG A 36 -7.04 -3.97 2.21
N SER A 37 -7.38 -2.85 1.57
CA SER A 37 -6.67 -2.37 0.37
C SER A 37 -5.29 -1.83 0.72
N GLU A 38 -5.15 -0.97 1.72
CA GLU A 38 -3.86 -0.43 2.19
C GLU A 38 -2.89 -1.57 2.56
N LYS A 39 -3.41 -2.57 3.27
CA LYS A 39 -2.69 -3.80 3.61
C LYS A 39 -2.18 -4.54 2.37
N ARG A 40 -3.00 -4.68 1.32
CA ARG A 40 -2.61 -5.36 0.07
C ARG A 40 -1.57 -4.54 -0.68
N GLU A 41 -1.75 -3.23 -0.71
CA GLU A 41 -0.87 -2.28 -1.38
C GLU A 41 0.54 -2.29 -0.78
N LEU A 42 0.66 -2.19 0.55
CA LEU A 42 1.95 -2.32 1.24
C LEU A 42 2.69 -3.63 0.88
N VAL A 43 1.97 -4.76 0.82
CA VAL A 43 2.57 -6.04 0.41
C VAL A 43 3.00 -6.01 -1.06
N SER A 44 2.26 -5.34 -1.94
CA SER A 44 2.62 -5.16 -3.34
C SER A 44 3.91 -4.36 -3.49
N CYS A 45 3.98 -3.18 -2.85
CA CYS A 45 5.14 -2.30 -2.90
C CYS A 45 6.39 -2.99 -2.35
N LEU A 46 6.28 -3.64 -1.18
CA LEU A 46 7.36 -4.44 -0.60
C LEU A 46 7.81 -5.58 -1.54
N THR A 47 6.87 -6.23 -2.24
CA THR A 47 7.22 -7.32 -3.16
C THR A 47 8.05 -6.78 -4.32
N THR A 48 7.62 -5.69 -4.95
CA THR A 48 8.33 -5.07 -6.09
C THR A 48 9.70 -4.56 -5.68
N LEU A 49 9.80 -3.88 -4.53
CA LEU A 49 11.07 -3.43 -3.97
C LEU A 49 12.03 -4.60 -3.77
N LEU A 50 11.58 -5.67 -3.10
CA LEU A 50 12.41 -6.84 -2.82
C LEU A 50 12.83 -7.58 -4.11
N VAL A 51 11.96 -7.67 -5.13
CA VAL A 51 12.33 -8.23 -6.44
C VAL A 51 13.49 -7.45 -7.05
N HIS A 52 13.41 -6.13 -7.08
CA HIS A 52 14.45 -5.30 -7.68
C HIS A 52 15.73 -5.30 -6.86
N LEU A 53 15.65 -5.34 -5.52
CA LEU A 53 16.83 -5.50 -4.66
C LEU A 53 17.51 -6.86 -4.85
N LEU A 54 16.75 -7.95 -5.01
CA LEU A 54 17.31 -9.27 -5.31
C LEU A 54 17.99 -9.30 -6.68
N LYS A 55 17.33 -8.77 -7.71
CA LYS A 55 17.92 -8.60 -9.05
C LYS A 55 19.17 -7.72 -8.99
N TRP A 56 19.14 -6.63 -8.24
CA TRP A 56 20.27 -5.75 -8.04
C TRP A 56 21.46 -6.49 -7.41
N LYS A 57 21.21 -7.31 -6.38
CA LYS A 57 22.25 -8.08 -5.69
C LYS A 57 22.87 -9.15 -6.58
N TYR A 58 22.06 -9.92 -7.31
CA TYR A 58 22.52 -11.13 -8.00
C TYR A 58 22.72 -10.98 -9.51
N GLN A 59 22.21 -9.91 -10.14
CA GLN A 59 22.29 -9.67 -11.58
C GLN A 59 23.01 -8.34 -11.87
N ALA A 60 24.24 -8.19 -11.37
CA ALA A 60 25.00 -6.94 -11.47
C ALA A 60 25.13 -6.40 -12.91
N VAL A 61 25.32 -7.30 -13.88
CA VAL A 61 25.45 -6.96 -15.31
C VAL A 61 24.16 -6.37 -15.92
N ARG A 62 23.00 -6.63 -15.29
CA ARG A 62 21.69 -6.18 -15.78
C ARG A 62 21.15 -4.96 -15.03
N ARG A 63 21.94 -4.39 -14.11
CA ARG A 63 21.57 -3.17 -13.41
C ARG A 63 21.35 -2.05 -14.42
N SER A 64 20.28 -1.31 -14.22
CA SER A 64 19.90 -0.19 -15.08
C SER A 64 19.33 0.94 -14.23
N ARG A 65 19.36 2.16 -14.78
CA ARG A 65 18.68 3.31 -14.18
C ARG A 65 17.20 3.06 -13.95
N SER A 66 16.56 2.28 -14.81
CA SER A 66 15.15 1.90 -14.62
C SER A 66 14.95 1.10 -13.34
N TRP A 67 15.81 0.12 -13.04
CA TRP A 67 15.71 -0.67 -11.81
C TRP A 67 15.99 0.17 -10.56
N GLU A 68 16.98 1.07 -10.64
CA GLU A 68 17.28 2.02 -9.56
C GLU A 68 16.09 2.94 -9.29
N ASN A 69 15.50 3.51 -10.34
CA ASN A 69 14.31 4.34 -10.22
C ASN A 69 13.15 3.57 -9.60
N THR A 70 12.91 2.31 -10.00
CA THR A 70 11.88 1.48 -9.36
C THR A 70 12.19 1.25 -7.88
N ILE A 71 13.43 1.02 -7.49
CA ILE A 71 13.81 0.89 -6.07
C ILE A 71 13.49 2.18 -5.31
N LEU A 72 13.84 3.34 -5.86
CA LEU A 72 13.59 4.64 -5.23
C LEU A 72 12.10 4.93 -5.10
N THR A 73 11.34 4.78 -6.19
CA THR A 73 9.88 4.97 -6.18
C THR A 73 9.21 4.07 -5.16
N GLN A 74 9.52 2.77 -5.14
CA GLN A 74 8.87 1.87 -4.19
C GLN A 74 9.25 2.14 -2.73
N ARG A 75 10.39 2.78 -2.46
CA ARG A 75 10.75 3.22 -1.09
C ARG A 75 9.88 4.41 -0.66
N ILE A 76 9.71 5.39 -1.54
CA ILE A 76 8.86 6.56 -1.30
C ILE A 76 7.41 6.11 -1.10
N ASP A 77 6.88 5.27 -2.00
CA ASP A 77 5.49 4.77 -1.91
C ASP A 77 5.25 4.01 -0.58
N ILE A 78 6.24 3.27 -0.08
CA ILE A 78 6.12 2.57 1.21
C ILE A 78 6.12 3.55 2.38
N GLU A 79 6.96 4.58 2.33
CA GLU A 79 7.03 5.63 3.35
C GLU A 79 5.69 6.38 3.42
N GLU A 80 5.18 6.84 2.28
CA GLU A 80 3.87 7.51 2.18
C GLU A 80 2.72 6.62 2.70
N LEU A 81 2.67 5.34 2.32
CA LEU A 81 1.66 4.40 2.83
C LEU A 81 1.72 4.21 4.35
N LEU A 82 2.91 4.24 4.93
CA LEU A 82 3.09 4.07 6.37
C LEU A 82 2.77 5.35 7.14
N GLU A 83 3.03 6.52 6.55
CA GLU A 83 2.61 7.83 7.08
C GLU A 83 1.09 7.98 7.06
N ASP A 84 0.44 7.64 5.95
CA ASP A 84 -1.01 7.71 5.78
C ASP A 84 -1.76 6.69 6.66
N SER A 85 -1.15 5.52 6.88
CA SER A 85 -1.75 4.43 7.66
C SER A 85 -0.80 3.92 8.75
N PRO A 86 -0.58 4.66 9.85
CA PRO A 86 0.38 4.26 10.91
C PRO A 86 0.09 2.89 11.54
N SER A 87 -1.16 2.40 11.47
CA SER A 87 -1.51 1.06 11.93
C SER A 87 -0.77 -0.06 11.16
N LEU A 88 -0.29 0.21 9.95
CA LEU A 88 0.47 -0.73 9.14
C LEU A 88 1.86 -1.03 9.71
N TYR A 89 2.44 -0.12 10.52
CA TYR A 89 3.72 -0.35 11.19
C TYR A 89 3.69 -1.61 12.06
N TYR A 90 2.59 -1.85 12.79
CA TYR A 90 2.46 -3.02 13.67
C TYR A 90 2.46 -4.36 12.91
N GLU A 91 2.13 -4.34 11.61
CA GLU A 91 2.07 -5.55 10.79
C GLU A 91 3.27 -5.68 9.82
N ILE A 92 4.22 -4.75 9.85
CA ILE A 92 5.25 -4.62 8.81
C ILE A 92 6.14 -5.85 8.70
N GLU A 93 6.55 -6.44 9.83
CA GLU A 93 7.40 -7.64 9.83
C GLU A 93 6.72 -8.83 9.14
N LYS A 94 5.44 -9.07 9.47
CA LYS A 94 4.64 -10.14 8.87
C LYS A 94 4.50 -9.91 7.36
N ARG A 95 4.34 -8.66 6.95
CA ARG A 95 4.18 -8.26 5.55
C ARG A 95 5.48 -8.40 4.76
N ILE A 96 6.61 -8.00 5.32
CA ILE A 96 7.94 -8.20 4.73
C ILE A 96 8.18 -9.70 4.48
N LYS A 97 7.91 -10.57 5.47
CA LYS A 97 8.04 -12.03 5.31
C LYS A 97 7.20 -12.56 4.14
N ARG A 98 5.95 -12.09 4.01
CA ARG A 98 5.06 -12.47 2.89
C ARG A 98 5.57 -11.95 1.55
N ALA A 99 5.96 -10.67 1.49
CA ALA A 99 6.47 -10.04 0.29
C ALA A 99 7.77 -10.69 -0.20
N TYR A 100 8.67 -11.06 0.72
CA TYR A 100 9.91 -11.74 0.40
C TYR A 100 9.69 -13.10 -0.25
N LYS A 101 8.75 -13.91 0.27
CA LYS A 101 8.36 -15.19 -0.36
C LYS A 101 7.92 -14.99 -1.81
N LYS A 102 7.10 -13.97 -2.07
CA LYS A 102 6.66 -13.62 -3.43
C LYS A 102 7.81 -13.13 -4.30
N ALA A 103 8.69 -12.30 -3.74
CA ALA A 103 9.79 -11.69 -4.47
C ALA A 103 10.80 -12.74 -4.97
N ARG A 104 11.11 -13.74 -4.15
CA ARG A 104 11.98 -14.86 -4.56
C ARG A 104 11.49 -15.65 -5.77
N LEU A 105 10.16 -15.71 -5.99
CA LEU A 105 9.57 -16.39 -7.15
C LEU A 105 9.65 -15.54 -8.43
N LYS A 106 9.93 -14.24 -8.31
CA LYS A 106 9.87 -13.24 -9.40
C LYS A 106 11.22 -12.59 -9.74
N ALA A 107 12.23 -12.81 -8.90
CA ALA A 107 13.56 -12.19 -9.00
C ALA A 107 14.44 -12.88 -10.05
#